data_AF-A0A343J2L8-F1
#
_entry.id   AF-A0A343J2L8-F1
#
_cell.length_a   1.000
_cell.length_b   1.000
_cell.length_c   1.000
_cell.angle_alpha   90.00
_cell.angle_beta   90.00
_cell.angle_gamma   90.00
#
_symmetry.space_group_name_H-M   'P 1'
#
loop_
_entity.id
_entity.type
_entity.pdbx_description
1 polymer ?
#
loop_
_entity_poly.entity_id
_entity_poly.type
_entity_poly.pdbx_seq_one_letter_code
_entity_poly.pdbx_strand_id
1 'polypeptide(L)'
;MAEVEVPAAAVATTTPEAAATEGGAATEAKGPHKLHRQWTFWYDIQSKPKPGAAWGTSLKKAYTFDTVEDFWSLYDQIFRPSKLSGNADFHLFKAGVEPKWEDPECANGGKWTVPCNRKATFENMWLETLMALIGEQFDETEDICGIVASVRARGDKLALWTRTASNEAVQVNIGKKWKDVIDYNDKITYTFHDDSRREEPSRGGRYTV
;
A
#
# COMPACT_ATOMS: atom_id res chain seq x y z
N MET A 1 -21.95 68.46 39.55
CA MET A 1 -22.85 68.41 40.71
C MET A 1 -23.67 67.14 40.58
N ALA A 2 -23.65 66.31 41.63
CA ALA A 2 -24.53 65.17 41.96
C ALA A 2 -24.66 64.00 40.96
N GLU A 3 -24.81 62.73 41.34
CA GLU A 3 -24.42 61.89 42.49
C GLU A 3 -24.82 60.44 42.08
N VAL A 4 -24.08 59.43 42.57
CA VAL A 4 -24.45 58.00 42.80
C VAL A 4 -24.98 57.13 41.63
N GLU A 5 -24.30 56.01 41.34
CA GLU A 5 -24.77 54.62 41.59
C GLU A 5 -23.72 53.56 41.18
N VAL A 6 -23.58 52.51 42.00
CA VAL A 6 -22.86 51.23 41.80
C VAL A 6 -23.84 50.15 42.32
N PRO A 7 -23.91 48.87 41.87
CA PRO A 7 -23.12 48.04 40.94
C PRO A 7 -23.99 47.20 39.93
N ALA A 8 -23.38 46.35 39.09
CA ALA A 8 -23.83 44.95 38.87
C ALA A 8 -22.89 44.15 37.95
N ALA A 9 -22.76 42.86 38.28
CA ALA A 9 -21.84 41.87 37.72
C ALA A 9 -22.32 41.18 36.44
N ALA A 10 -21.35 40.57 35.73
CA ALA A 10 -21.40 39.33 34.92
C ALA A 10 -22.49 39.22 33.82
N VAL A 11 -22.25 38.64 32.65
CA VAL A 11 -22.02 37.20 32.45
C VAL A 11 -21.41 37.01 31.05
N ALA A 12 -20.29 36.29 31.00
CA ALA A 12 -19.68 35.81 29.77
C ALA A 12 -20.36 34.53 29.28
N THR A 13 -20.41 34.42 27.96
CA THR A 13 -20.90 33.37 27.09
C THR A 13 -20.59 31.94 27.56
N THR A 14 -21.60 31.07 27.64
CA THR A 14 -21.43 29.62 27.75
C THR A 14 -21.97 28.94 26.48
N THR A 15 -21.04 28.47 25.65
CA THR A 15 -21.27 27.43 24.64
C THR A 15 -21.21 26.09 25.39
N PRO A 16 -22.14 25.14 25.17
CA PRO A 16 -22.13 23.89 25.91
C PRO A 16 -20.98 22.99 25.47
N GLU A 17 -20.10 22.75 26.44
CA GLU A 17 -19.03 21.77 26.49
C GLU A 17 -19.64 20.35 26.53
N ALA A 18 -19.47 19.59 25.45
CA ALA A 18 -19.73 18.16 25.46
C ALA A 18 -18.61 17.48 26.26
N ALA A 19 -18.97 17.04 27.47
CA ALA A 19 -18.09 16.35 28.40
C ALA A 19 -17.44 15.12 27.74
N ALA A 20 -16.15 15.22 27.44
CA ALA A 20 -15.30 14.08 27.23
C ALA A 20 -15.10 13.40 28.59
N THR A 21 -15.71 12.22 28.75
CA THR A 21 -15.52 11.41 29.95
C THR A 21 -14.08 10.90 29.94
N GLU A 22 -13.29 11.35 30.91
CA GLU A 22 -11.95 10.84 31.20
C GLU A 22 -12.03 9.34 31.51
N GLY A 23 -11.65 8.52 30.54
CA GLY A 23 -11.27 7.14 30.76
C GLY A 23 -9.78 7.07 31.02
N GLY A 24 -9.39 7.01 32.29
CA GLY A 24 -8.02 6.66 32.67
C GLY A 24 -7.66 5.29 32.10
N ALA A 25 -6.78 5.25 31.11
CA ALA A 25 -6.11 4.05 30.66
C ALA A 25 -4.62 4.21 30.92
N ALA A 26 -4.09 3.28 31.72
CA ALA A 26 -2.70 3.21 32.12
C ALA A 26 -1.76 3.42 30.93
N THR A 27 -0.76 4.29 31.11
CA THR A 27 0.44 4.33 30.28
C THR A 27 1.25 3.06 30.53
N GLU A 28 0.79 1.92 29.99
CA GLU A 28 1.71 0.86 29.63
C GLU A 28 2.64 1.45 28.58
N ALA A 29 3.94 1.50 28.87
CA ALA A 29 4.95 1.65 27.85
C ALA A 29 4.89 0.39 26.97
N LYS A 30 3.90 0.32 26.08
CA LYS A 30 3.75 -0.76 25.11
C LYS A 30 4.99 -0.72 24.24
N GLY A 31 5.78 -1.79 24.32
CA GLY A 31 6.83 -2.06 23.35
C GLY A 31 6.25 -2.04 21.93
N PRO A 32 7.11 -1.96 20.91
CA PRO A 32 6.65 -1.81 19.54
C PRO A 32 5.71 -2.96 19.14
N HIS A 33 4.66 -2.64 18.39
CA HIS A 33 3.65 -3.60 17.95
C HIS A 33 4.23 -4.50 16.85
N LYS A 34 4.52 -5.75 17.21
CA LYS A 34 5.08 -6.75 16.29
C LYS A 34 4.06 -7.16 15.23
N LEU A 35 4.52 -7.22 13.98
CA LEU A 35 3.77 -7.74 12.85
C LEU A 35 3.77 -9.27 12.86
N HIS A 36 2.75 -9.87 12.27
CA HIS A 36 2.67 -11.32 12.10
C HIS A 36 3.84 -11.88 11.26
N ARG A 37 4.23 -11.13 10.23
CA ARG A 37 5.37 -11.47 9.35
C ARG A 37 6.21 -10.24 9.06
N GLN A 38 7.45 -10.49 8.65
CA GLN A 38 8.36 -9.45 8.23
C GLN A 38 8.10 -9.06 6.78
N TRP A 39 8.23 -7.77 6.51
CA TRP A 39 8.06 -7.21 5.17
C TRP A 39 9.31 -6.43 4.76
N THR A 40 9.58 -6.40 3.47
CA THR A 40 10.72 -5.70 2.90
C THR A 40 10.24 -4.70 1.86
N PHE A 41 10.61 -3.44 2.07
CA PHE A 41 10.47 -2.42 1.05
C PHE A 41 11.63 -2.50 0.05
N TRP A 42 11.29 -2.35 -1.22
CA TRP A 42 12.22 -2.18 -2.32
C TRP A 42 11.81 -0.99 -3.16
N TYR A 43 12.77 -0.45 -3.91
CA TYR A 43 12.51 0.59 -4.88
C TYR A 43 13.36 0.40 -6.13
N ASP A 44 12.80 0.79 -7.26
CA ASP A 44 13.48 0.86 -8.54
C ASP A 44 13.24 2.25 -9.15
N ILE A 45 14.32 2.97 -9.45
CA ILE A 45 14.24 4.25 -10.18
C ILE A 45 14.75 3.98 -11.59
N GLN A 46 13.82 3.98 -12.55
CA GLN A 46 14.13 3.78 -13.96
C GLN A 46 14.73 5.05 -14.54
N SER A 47 16.05 5.19 -14.36
CA SER A 47 16.85 6.13 -15.15
C SER A 47 16.81 5.75 -16.64
N LYS A 48 17.05 6.73 -17.53
CA LYS A 48 17.15 6.46 -18.97
C LYS A 48 18.11 5.27 -19.18
N PRO A 49 17.69 4.21 -19.89
CA PRO A 49 18.49 3.00 -20.00
C PRO A 49 19.84 3.35 -20.61
N LYS A 50 20.93 3.02 -19.90
CA LYS A 50 22.24 2.93 -20.54
C LYS A 50 22.17 1.77 -21.53
N PRO A 51 22.68 1.91 -22.77
CA PRO A 51 22.70 0.81 -23.73
C PRO A 51 23.32 -0.44 -23.10
N GLY A 52 22.57 -1.55 -23.06
CA GLY A 52 23.03 -2.84 -22.52
C GLY A 52 22.76 -3.12 -21.04
N ALA A 53 22.02 -2.27 -20.31
CA ALA A 53 21.64 -2.56 -18.92
C ALA A 53 20.57 -3.67 -18.83
N ALA A 54 20.85 -4.73 -18.07
CA ALA A 54 19.87 -5.77 -17.76
C ALA A 54 18.73 -5.22 -16.88
N TRP A 55 17.50 -5.64 -17.18
CA TRP A 55 16.30 -5.34 -16.36
C TRP A 55 16.52 -5.81 -14.92
N GLY A 56 16.13 -5.02 -13.92
CA GLY A 56 16.28 -5.35 -12.50
C GLY A 56 17.63 -4.98 -11.85
N THR A 57 18.59 -4.42 -12.59
CA THR A 57 19.87 -3.92 -12.00
C THR A 57 19.70 -2.66 -11.14
N SER A 58 18.58 -1.95 -11.28
CA SER A 58 18.24 -0.76 -10.52
C SER A 58 17.34 -1.02 -9.31
N LEU A 59 16.85 -2.26 -9.14
CA LEU A 59 16.07 -2.68 -7.98
C LEU A 59 16.97 -2.73 -6.74
N LYS A 60 16.60 -1.96 -5.71
CA LYS A 60 17.34 -1.87 -4.46
C LYS A 60 16.46 -2.26 -3.29
N LYS A 61 16.99 -3.14 -2.43
CA LYS A 61 16.43 -3.41 -1.11
C LYS A 61 16.62 -2.16 -0.25
N ALA A 62 15.53 -1.63 0.30
CA ALA A 62 15.60 -0.48 1.19
C ALA A 62 15.71 -0.92 2.65
N TYR A 63 14.66 -1.55 3.16
CA TYR A 63 14.57 -1.90 4.58
C TYR A 63 13.64 -3.10 4.81
N THR A 64 14.01 -3.97 5.74
CA THR A 64 13.15 -5.05 6.23
C THR A 64 12.71 -4.70 7.65
N PHE A 65 11.40 -4.71 7.90
CA PHE A 65 10.80 -4.34 9.18
C PHE A 65 9.87 -5.43 9.70
N ASP A 66 9.65 -5.42 11.01
CA ASP A 66 8.80 -6.38 11.72
C ASP A 66 7.89 -5.74 12.77
N THR A 67 7.80 -4.40 12.80
CA THR A 67 6.93 -3.63 13.70
C THR A 67 6.06 -2.62 12.94
N VAL A 68 4.93 -2.24 13.54
CA VAL A 68 4.03 -1.20 13.02
C VAL A 68 4.69 0.18 13.08
N GLU A 69 5.49 0.44 14.11
CA GLU A 69 6.20 1.70 14.30
C GLU A 69 7.28 1.91 13.22
N ASP A 70 8.03 0.85 12.88
CA ASP A 70 8.99 0.90 11.77
C ASP A 70 8.27 1.13 10.44
N PHE A 71 7.13 0.47 10.22
CA PHE A 71 6.31 0.69 9.02
C PHE A 71 5.95 2.16 8.82
N TRP A 72 5.35 2.81 9.83
CA TRP A 72 4.94 4.21 9.74
C TRP A 72 6.14 5.16 9.58
N SER A 73 7.22 4.88 10.30
CA SER A 73 8.47 5.63 10.19
C SER A 73 9.05 5.60 8.77
N LEU A 74 9.00 4.44 8.10
CA LEU A 74 9.48 4.25 6.73
C LEU A 74 8.51 4.85 5.69
N TYR A 75 7.20 4.64 5.88
CA TYR A 75 6.17 5.09 4.93
C TYR A 75 6.19 6.62 4.77
N ASP A 76 6.12 7.35 5.87
CA ASP A 76 6.04 8.81 5.85
C ASP A 76 7.30 9.45 5.26
N GLN A 77 8.47 8.85 5.50
CA GLN A 77 9.75 9.41 5.07
C GLN A 77 10.08 9.05 3.62
N ILE A 78 9.84 7.80 3.21
CA ILE A 78 10.45 7.24 1.99
C ILE A 78 9.41 6.73 0.99
N PHE A 79 8.36 6.03 1.43
CA PHE A 79 7.49 5.25 0.54
C PHE A 79 6.15 5.91 0.19
N ARG A 80 6.05 7.22 0.38
CA ARG A 80 4.89 8.00 -0.05
C ARG A 80 4.99 8.29 -1.55
N PRO A 81 4.04 7.82 -2.40
CA PRO A 81 4.15 7.97 -3.85
C PRO A 81 4.25 9.42 -4.34
N SER A 82 3.71 10.40 -3.60
CA SER A 82 3.87 11.84 -3.91
C SER A 82 5.33 12.29 -4.00
N LYS A 83 6.24 11.61 -3.30
CA LYS A 83 7.68 11.93 -3.28
C LYS A 83 8.42 11.38 -4.50
N LEU A 84 7.78 10.59 -5.35
CA LEU A 84 8.42 9.99 -6.52
C LEU A 84 8.59 11.01 -7.65
N SER A 85 9.85 11.35 -7.94
CA SER A 85 10.22 12.16 -9.10
C SER A 85 10.31 11.32 -10.38
N GLY A 86 9.17 10.82 -10.87
CA GLY A 86 9.01 10.21 -12.20
C GLY A 86 9.69 8.84 -12.42
N ASN A 87 9.00 7.96 -13.17
CA ASN A 87 9.46 6.63 -13.60
C ASN A 87 10.13 5.81 -12.48
N ALA A 88 9.38 5.58 -11.40
CA ALA A 88 9.85 4.80 -10.27
C ALA A 88 8.82 3.73 -9.90
N ASP A 89 9.32 2.64 -9.33
CA ASP A 89 8.53 1.58 -8.72
C ASP A 89 8.86 1.48 -7.23
N PHE A 90 7.83 1.43 -6.39
CA PHE A 90 7.95 0.98 -5.01
C PHE A 90 7.38 -0.42 -4.88
N HIS A 91 8.00 -1.22 -4.03
CA HIS A 91 7.58 -2.59 -3.79
C HIS A 91 7.52 -2.84 -2.29
N LEU A 92 6.48 -3.51 -1.82
CA LEU A 92 6.45 -4.12 -0.49
C LEU A 92 6.22 -5.62 -0.68
N PHE A 93 7.18 -6.44 -0.29
CA PHE A 93 7.12 -7.89 -0.44
C PHE A 93 7.42 -8.58 0.89
N LYS A 94 6.91 -9.79 1.07
CA LYS A 94 7.26 -10.63 2.21
C LYS A 94 8.78 -10.78 2.32
N ALA A 95 9.30 -10.77 3.54
CA ALA A 95 10.75 -10.94 3.73
C ALA A 95 11.22 -12.28 3.14
N GLY A 96 12.32 -12.23 2.39
CA GLY A 96 12.86 -13.38 1.67
C GLY A 96 12.34 -13.54 0.24
N VAL A 97 11.27 -12.82 -0.15
CA VAL A 97 10.77 -12.79 -1.53
C VAL A 97 11.30 -11.55 -2.23
N GLU A 98 12.03 -11.74 -3.33
CA GLU A 98 12.43 -10.63 -4.19
C GLU A 98 11.26 -10.27 -5.14
N PRO A 99 11.03 -8.98 -5.43
CA PRO A 99 10.00 -8.54 -6.37
C PRO A 99 10.45 -8.78 -7.83
N LYS A 100 10.79 -10.03 -8.11
CA LYS A 100 11.33 -10.55 -9.36
C LYS A 100 10.52 -11.77 -9.74
N TRP A 101 10.23 -11.90 -11.01
CA TRP A 101 9.52 -13.07 -11.52
C TRP A 101 10.44 -14.31 -11.52
N GLU A 102 11.76 -14.14 -11.42
CA GLU A 102 12.71 -15.24 -11.23
C GLU A 102 12.67 -15.84 -9.82
N ASP A 103 12.09 -15.14 -8.85
CA ASP A 103 11.95 -15.67 -7.49
C ASP A 103 11.03 -16.91 -7.51
N PRO A 104 11.46 -18.06 -6.95
CA PRO A 104 10.66 -19.29 -6.96
C PRO A 104 9.25 -19.12 -6.38
N GLU A 105 9.09 -18.22 -5.41
CA GLU A 105 7.80 -17.94 -4.76
C GLU A 105 6.85 -17.16 -5.68
N CYS A 106 7.37 -16.43 -6.66
CA CYS A 106 6.57 -15.66 -7.62
C CYS A 106 6.52 -16.30 -9.02
N ALA A 107 7.41 -17.24 -9.35
CA ALA A 107 7.60 -17.70 -10.73
C ALA A 107 6.32 -18.30 -11.36
N ASN A 108 5.55 -19.07 -10.61
CA ASN A 108 4.28 -19.70 -11.06
C ASN A 108 3.04 -18.81 -10.78
N GLY A 109 3.30 -17.57 -10.39
CA GLY A 109 2.32 -16.63 -9.92
C GLY A 109 1.77 -15.71 -11.00
N GLY A 110 1.13 -14.66 -10.53
CA GLY A 110 0.61 -13.60 -11.36
C GLY A 110 0.31 -12.36 -10.55
N LYS A 111 -0.40 -11.43 -11.17
CA LYS A 111 -0.72 -10.16 -10.53
C LYS A 111 -2.09 -9.63 -10.92
N TRP A 112 -2.81 -9.11 -9.93
CA TRP A 112 -3.95 -8.21 -10.14
C TRP A 112 -3.42 -6.80 -10.43
N THR A 113 -3.96 -6.11 -11.44
CA THR A 113 -3.53 -4.76 -11.80
C THR A 113 -4.67 -3.76 -11.75
N VAL A 114 -4.42 -2.62 -11.08
CA VAL A 114 -5.31 -1.46 -11.01
C VAL A 114 -4.61 -0.26 -11.63
N PRO A 115 -5.08 0.27 -12.78
CA PRO A 115 -4.61 1.54 -13.31
C PRO A 115 -5.27 2.71 -12.57
N CYS A 116 -4.50 3.73 -12.19
CA CYS A 116 -5.05 4.96 -11.62
C CYS A 116 -4.15 6.15 -11.89
N ASN A 117 -4.68 7.13 -12.63
CA ASN A 117 -3.95 8.35 -12.99
C ASN A 117 -4.21 9.52 -12.00
N ARG A 118 -5.08 9.31 -11.01
CA ARG A 118 -5.42 10.33 -9.99
C ARG A 118 -4.47 10.16 -8.81
N LYS A 119 -3.47 11.04 -8.70
CA LYS A 119 -2.41 10.96 -7.68
C LYS A 119 -2.91 10.73 -6.25
N ALA A 120 -3.89 11.54 -5.79
CA ALA A 120 -4.42 11.40 -4.44
C ALA A 120 -5.10 10.04 -4.22
N THR A 121 -5.90 9.57 -5.18
CA THR A 121 -6.50 8.23 -5.12
C THR A 121 -5.43 7.15 -5.15
N PHE A 122 -4.41 7.28 -6.00
CA PHE A 122 -3.30 6.32 -6.09
C PHE A 122 -2.54 6.18 -4.77
N GLU A 123 -2.22 7.31 -4.12
CA GLU A 123 -1.57 7.33 -2.80
C GLU A 123 -2.42 6.66 -1.74
N ASN A 124 -3.73 6.93 -1.71
CA ASN A 124 -4.63 6.29 -0.77
C ASN A 124 -4.71 4.78 -1.01
N MET A 125 -4.94 4.34 -2.25
CA MET A 125 -5.00 2.90 -2.57
C MET A 125 -3.69 2.18 -2.23
N TRP A 126 -2.54 2.83 -2.45
CA TRP A 126 -1.25 2.30 -2.04
C TRP A 126 -1.18 2.11 -0.53
N LEU A 127 -1.50 3.15 0.25
CA LEU A 127 -1.49 3.08 1.72
C LEU A 127 -2.47 2.02 2.26
N GLU A 128 -3.71 2.02 1.79
CA GLU A 128 -4.72 1.03 2.19
C GLU A 128 -4.25 -0.39 1.88
N THR A 129 -3.63 -0.60 0.71
CA THR A 129 -3.06 -1.91 0.37
C THR A 129 -1.92 -2.28 1.33
N LEU A 130 -1.00 -1.37 1.62
CA LEU A 130 0.09 -1.62 2.56
C LEU A 130 -0.44 -2.00 3.95
N MET A 131 -1.42 -1.24 4.46
CA MET A 131 -2.05 -1.51 5.76
C MET A 131 -2.77 -2.86 5.77
N ALA A 132 -3.50 -3.19 4.70
CA ALA A 132 -4.17 -4.48 4.58
C ALA A 132 -3.19 -5.66 4.54
N LEU A 133 -2.02 -5.48 3.91
CA LEU A 133 -0.98 -6.51 3.87
C LEU A 133 -0.32 -6.72 5.24
N ILE A 134 0.21 -5.66 5.87
CA ILE A 134 0.87 -5.79 7.17
C ILE A 134 -0.10 -6.18 8.29
N GLY A 135 -1.38 -5.82 8.13
CA GLY A 135 -2.47 -6.18 9.04
C GLY A 135 -3.09 -7.55 8.77
N GLU A 136 -2.57 -8.32 7.81
CA GLU A 136 -3.05 -9.67 7.46
C GLU A 136 -4.56 -9.72 7.17
N GLN A 137 -5.10 -8.73 6.46
CA GLN A 137 -6.55 -8.58 6.25
C GLN A 137 -7.11 -9.47 5.14
N PHE A 138 -6.27 -10.19 4.40
CA PHE A 138 -6.68 -11.14 3.37
C PHE A 138 -6.86 -12.53 3.98
N ASP A 139 -7.83 -13.29 3.52
CA ASP A 139 -8.01 -14.67 3.99
C ASP A 139 -6.89 -15.57 3.43
N GLU A 140 -6.48 -15.32 2.19
CA GLU A 140 -5.42 -16.05 1.50
C GLU A 140 -4.04 -15.37 1.60
N THR A 141 -3.68 -14.87 2.79
CA THR A 141 -2.40 -14.17 3.04
C THR A 141 -1.18 -14.95 2.58
N GLU A 142 -1.18 -16.27 2.69
CA GLU A 142 -0.07 -17.12 2.27
C GLU A 142 0.18 -17.09 0.76
N ASP A 143 -0.86 -16.88 -0.05
CA ASP A 143 -0.72 -16.80 -1.51
C ASP A 143 -0.25 -15.41 -1.97
N ILE A 144 -0.34 -14.38 -1.13
CA ILE A 144 0.13 -13.04 -1.48
C ILE A 144 1.65 -12.95 -1.34
N CYS A 145 2.33 -12.45 -2.37
CA CYS A 145 3.78 -12.21 -2.36
C CYS A 145 4.11 -10.78 -1.94
N GLY A 146 3.37 -9.81 -2.49
CA GLY A 146 3.62 -8.39 -2.29
C GLY A 146 2.83 -7.49 -3.22
N ILE A 147 3.10 -6.18 -3.14
CA ILE A 147 2.45 -5.13 -3.93
C ILE A 147 3.51 -4.26 -4.59
N VAL A 148 3.22 -3.82 -5.82
CA VAL A 148 4.05 -2.89 -6.58
C VAL A 148 3.25 -1.64 -6.92
N ALA A 149 3.81 -0.47 -6.63
CA ALA A 149 3.32 0.82 -7.07
C ALA A 149 4.24 1.37 -8.17
N SER A 150 3.72 1.42 -9.39
CA SER A 150 4.45 1.91 -10.57
C SER A 150 3.98 3.30 -10.95
N VAL A 151 4.86 4.30 -10.80
CA VAL A 151 4.61 5.68 -11.22
C VAL A 151 5.25 5.92 -12.58
N ARG A 152 4.45 6.30 -13.59
CA ARG A 152 4.89 6.47 -14.98
C ARG A 152 4.24 7.69 -15.63
N ALA A 153 4.93 8.28 -16.60
CA ALA A 153 4.39 9.41 -17.36
C ALA A 153 3.08 9.07 -18.12
N ARG A 154 2.87 7.80 -18.50
CA ARG A 154 1.70 7.32 -19.24
C ARG A 154 0.59 6.75 -18.34
N GLY A 155 0.72 6.90 -17.02
CA GLY A 155 -0.27 6.48 -16.05
C GLY A 155 0.27 5.52 -15.01
N ASP A 156 -0.19 5.71 -13.78
CA ASP A 156 0.29 4.96 -12.62
C ASP A 156 -0.52 3.67 -12.45
N LYS A 157 0.11 2.66 -11.87
CA LYS A 157 -0.48 1.32 -11.70
C LYS A 157 -0.11 0.72 -10.35
N LEU A 158 -1.09 0.11 -9.69
CA LEU A 158 -0.85 -0.81 -8.58
C LEU A 158 -0.94 -2.24 -9.08
N ALA A 159 -0.04 -3.10 -8.62
CA ALA A 159 -0.05 -4.51 -8.95
C ALA A 159 0.17 -5.39 -7.73
N LEU A 160 -0.86 -6.15 -7.32
CA LEU A 160 -0.79 -7.12 -6.22
C LEU A 160 -0.35 -8.47 -6.77
N TRP A 161 0.78 -8.99 -6.29
CA TRP A 161 1.42 -10.22 -6.76
C TRP A 161 1.04 -11.38 -5.87
N THR A 162 0.75 -12.52 -6.49
CA THR A 162 0.38 -13.76 -5.81
C THR A 162 1.21 -14.95 -6.34
N ARG A 163 1.38 -15.96 -5.50
CA ARG A 163 2.23 -17.14 -5.71
C ARG A 163 1.63 -18.12 -6.72
N THR A 164 0.31 -18.37 -6.63
CA THR A 164 -0.31 -19.49 -7.36
C THR A 164 -1.36 -19.02 -8.35
N ALA A 165 -0.94 -18.71 -9.58
CA ALA A 165 -1.86 -18.19 -10.58
C ALA A 165 -2.94 -19.17 -11.03
N SER A 166 -2.69 -20.48 -10.99
CA SER A 166 -3.62 -21.49 -11.49
C SER A 166 -4.86 -21.70 -10.62
N ASN A 167 -4.87 -21.20 -9.38
CA ASN A 167 -6.00 -21.36 -8.46
C ASN A 167 -7.01 -20.22 -8.62
N GLU A 168 -7.93 -20.35 -9.58
CA GLU A 168 -8.91 -19.32 -9.92
C GLU A 168 -9.75 -18.87 -8.71
N ALA A 169 -10.23 -19.80 -7.88
CA ALA A 169 -11.08 -19.46 -6.73
C ALA A 169 -10.34 -18.54 -5.74
N VAL A 170 -9.08 -18.87 -5.42
CA VAL A 170 -8.21 -18.04 -4.57
C VAL A 170 -7.95 -16.68 -5.22
N GLN A 171 -7.61 -16.64 -6.52
CA GLN A 171 -7.33 -15.37 -7.18
C GLN A 171 -8.57 -14.46 -7.22
N VAL A 172 -9.76 -15.01 -7.48
CA VAL A 172 -11.02 -14.25 -7.50
C VAL A 172 -11.35 -13.70 -6.11
N ASN A 173 -11.15 -14.47 -5.04
CA ASN A 173 -11.35 -14.00 -3.67
C ASN A 173 -10.40 -12.86 -3.32
N ILE A 174 -9.11 -13.04 -3.57
CA ILE A 174 -8.08 -12.01 -3.36
C ILE A 174 -8.44 -10.74 -4.13
N GLY A 175 -8.82 -10.86 -5.41
CA GLY A 175 -9.16 -9.72 -6.25
C GLY A 175 -10.37 -8.95 -5.73
N LYS A 176 -11.44 -9.65 -5.32
CA LYS A 176 -12.64 -9.02 -4.73
C LYS A 176 -12.32 -8.32 -3.42
N LYS A 177 -11.65 -9.02 -2.50
CA LYS A 177 -11.23 -8.47 -1.22
C LYS A 177 -10.34 -7.24 -1.41
N TRP A 178 -9.42 -7.29 -2.37
CA TRP A 178 -8.56 -6.16 -2.67
C TRP A 178 -9.37 -4.97 -3.16
N LYS A 179 -10.32 -5.15 -4.08
CA LYS A 179 -11.23 -4.07 -4.53
C LYS A 179 -11.96 -3.40 -3.37
N ASP A 180 -12.43 -4.18 -2.40
CA ASP A 180 -13.09 -3.65 -1.21
C ASP A 180 -12.13 -2.83 -0.34
N VAL A 181 -10.88 -3.31 -0.14
CA VAL A 181 -9.84 -2.61 0.62
C VAL A 181 -9.50 -1.24 0.00
N ILE A 182 -9.40 -1.17 -1.33
CA ILE A 182 -9.00 0.06 -2.03
C ILE A 182 -10.19 0.91 -2.52
N ASP A 183 -11.42 0.54 -2.16
CA ASP A 183 -12.67 1.15 -2.63
C ASP A 183 -12.69 1.37 -4.16
N TYR A 184 -12.37 0.31 -4.90
CA TYR A 184 -12.24 0.35 -6.36
C TYR A 184 -13.38 -0.41 -7.04
N ASN A 185 -14.25 0.34 -7.72
CA ASN A 185 -15.46 -0.21 -8.33
C ASN A 185 -15.26 -0.76 -9.76
N ASP A 186 -14.25 -0.27 -10.47
CA ASP A 186 -13.99 -0.69 -11.85
C ASP A 186 -13.46 -2.13 -11.90
N LYS A 187 -13.50 -2.72 -13.10
CA LYS A 187 -12.96 -4.07 -13.33
C LYS A 187 -11.45 -4.07 -13.18
N ILE A 188 -10.93 -5.04 -12.44
CA ILE A 188 -9.49 -5.31 -12.36
C ILE A 188 -9.19 -6.62 -13.08
N THR A 189 -7.95 -6.76 -13.52
CA THR A 189 -7.52 -7.86 -14.39
C THR A 189 -6.35 -8.60 -13.78
N TYR A 190 -6.39 -9.93 -13.82
CA TYR A 190 -5.32 -10.79 -13.36
C TYR A 190 -4.49 -11.32 -14.55
N THR A 191 -3.17 -11.15 -14.48
CA THR A 191 -2.25 -11.63 -15.53
C THR A 191 -1.19 -12.55 -14.93
N PHE A 192 -0.96 -13.69 -15.56
CA PHE A 192 0.08 -14.63 -15.15
C PHE A 192 1.46 -14.05 -15.49
N HIS A 193 2.47 -14.36 -14.68
CA HIS A 193 3.82 -13.88 -14.96
C HIS A 193 4.37 -14.43 -16.27
N ASP A 194 4.12 -15.70 -16.59
CA ASP A 194 4.53 -16.34 -17.85
C ASP A 194 3.90 -15.69 -19.10
N ASP A 195 2.64 -15.28 -19.02
CA ASP A 195 1.97 -14.58 -20.13
C ASP A 195 2.57 -13.18 -20.33
N SER A 196 3.09 -12.56 -19.26
CA SER A 196 3.77 -11.26 -19.33
C SER A 196 5.17 -11.35 -19.97
N ARG A 197 5.72 -12.57 -20.15
CA ARG A 197 7.02 -12.78 -20.83
C ARG A 197 6.91 -12.82 -22.35
N ARG A 198 5.72 -13.04 -22.90
CA ARG A 198 5.51 -13.23 -24.35
C ARG A 198 5.36 -11.85 -25.02
N GLU A 199 6.03 -11.66 -26.17
CA GLU A 199 5.96 -10.42 -26.95
C GLU A 199 4.55 -10.10 -27.48
N GLU A 200 3.70 -11.11 -27.62
CA GLU A 200 2.25 -10.94 -27.73
C GLU A 200 1.59 -11.17 -26.37
N PRO A 201 1.14 -10.10 -25.68
CA PRO A 201 0.31 -10.26 -24.51
C PRO A 201 -0.94 -11.04 -24.91
N SER A 202 -1.27 -12.09 -24.15
CA SER A 202 -2.62 -12.65 -24.13
C SER A 202 -3.61 -11.49 -24.08
N ARG A 203 -4.44 -11.33 -25.12
CA ARG A 203 -5.45 -10.26 -25.20
C ARG A 203 -6.55 -10.55 -24.20
N GLY A 204 -6.31 -10.19 -22.95
CA GLY A 204 -7.18 -10.44 -21.82
C GLY A 204 -6.39 -11.06 -20.68
N GLY A 205 -6.48 -10.48 -19.48
CA GLY A 205 -6.07 -11.22 -18.30
C GLY A 205 -6.95 -12.44 -18.11
N ARG A 206 -6.42 -13.44 -17.42
CA ARG A 206 -7.08 -14.73 -17.27
C ARG A 206 -8.32 -14.64 -16.39
N TYR A 207 -8.27 -13.76 -15.39
CA TYR A 207 -9.39 -13.51 -14.47
C TYR A 207 -9.73 -12.02 -14.44
N THR A 208 -10.99 -11.72 -14.13
CA THR A 208 -11.51 -10.35 -13.99
C THR A 208 -12.55 -10.33 -12.90
N VAL A 209 -12.49 -9.32 -12.02
CA VAL A 209 -13.44 -9.10 -10.92
C VAL A 209 -13.81 -7.62 -10.79
#